data_AF-X1SDS9-F1
#
_entry.id   AF-X1SDS9-F1
#
_cell.length_a   1.000
_cell.length_b   1.000
_cell.length_c   1.000
_cell.angle_alpha   90.00
_cell.angle_beta   90.00
_cell.angle_gamma   90.00
#
_symmetry.space_group_name_H-M   'P 1'
#
loop_
_entity.id
_entity.type
_entity.pdbx_description
1 polymer ?
#
loop_
_entity_poly.entity_id
_entity_poly.type
_entity_poly.pdbx_seq_one_letter_code
_entity_poly.pdbx_strand_id
1 'polypeptide(L)'
;MPDLYKHSKLGLFESAVKNADHFIAVSESTKKDLCDIFGIPGEKVDVVHLAANSSFKPVPKSKKPKIKEQLSEMLGIKLENYLMAFSSPDRRKNILRIMQAFLSVQNQMSNNLKLVIVGSLPKNDETLNSTDFDKISDSVIVTGPLE
;
A
#
# COMPACT_ATOMS: atom_id res chain seq x y z
N MET A 1 -10.36 27.08 7.98
CA MET A 1 -10.03 25.78 7.34
C MET A 1 -9.25 26.07 6.09
N PRO A 2 -8.13 25.40 5.84
CA PRO A 2 -7.38 25.61 4.61
C PRO A 2 -8.23 25.23 3.40
N ASP A 3 -8.09 25.99 2.33
CA ASP A 3 -8.67 25.74 1.01
C ASP A 3 -8.18 24.44 0.33
N LEU A 4 -7.47 23.58 1.07
CA LEU A 4 -6.77 22.38 0.60
C LEU A 4 -7.69 21.40 -0.15
N TYR A 5 -9.00 21.46 0.07
CA TYR A 5 -9.95 20.60 -0.62
C TYR A 5 -11.30 21.30 -0.92
N LYS A 6 -11.30 22.22 -1.89
CA LYS A 6 -12.51 22.94 -2.37
C LYS A 6 -13.69 22.05 -2.80
N HIS A 7 -13.49 20.75 -2.99
CA HIS A 7 -14.50 19.79 -3.46
C HIS A 7 -14.73 18.57 -2.55
N SER A 8 -14.06 18.47 -1.42
CA SER A 8 -14.28 17.34 -0.50
C SER A 8 -15.43 17.63 0.45
N LYS A 9 -16.31 16.64 0.67
CA LYS A 9 -17.32 16.66 1.73
C LYS A 9 -16.65 16.52 3.11
N LEU A 10 -15.88 17.52 3.54
CA LEU A 10 -15.19 17.53 4.83
C LEU A 10 -16.09 17.93 6.00
N GLY A 11 -17.39 18.17 5.81
CA GLY A 11 -18.26 18.67 6.88
C GLY A 11 -18.19 17.85 8.18
N LEU A 12 -18.03 16.51 8.09
CA LEU A 12 -17.81 15.66 9.26
C LEU A 12 -16.45 15.91 9.92
N PHE A 13 -15.40 16.06 9.12
CA PHE A 13 -14.06 16.38 9.60
C PHE A 13 -14.00 17.78 10.21
N GLU A 14 -14.61 18.77 9.59
CA GLU A 14 -14.70 20.14 10.13
C GLU A 14 -15.48 20.18 11.44
N SER A 15 -16.58 19.43 11.52
CA SER A 15 -17.34 19.27 12.76
C SER A 15 -16.48 18.62 13.84
N ALA A 16 -15.74 17.55 13.51
CA ALA A 16 -14.83 16.90 14.45
C ALA A 16 -13.75 17.87 14.95
N VAL A 17 -13.10 18.62 14.04
CA VAL A 17 -12.08 19.60 14.42
C VAL A 17 -12.63 20.71 15.33
N LYS A 18 -13.86 21.17 15.09
CA LYS A 18 -14.48 22.24 15.88
C LYS A 18 -14.95 21.77 17.26
N ASN A 19 -15.42 20.53 17.37
CA ASN A 19 -16.15 20.06 18.54
C ASN A 19 -15.38 19.05 19.40
N ALA A 20 -14.29 18.47 18.91
CA ALA A 20 -13.52 17.50 19.69
C ALA A 20 -12.69 18.19 20.78
N ASP A 21 -12.76 17.64 21.99
CA ASP A 21 -11.93 18.08 23.11
C ASP A 21 -10.47 17.64 22.94
N HIS A 22 -10.26 16.48 22.31
CA HIS A 22 -8.97 15.83 22.12
C HIS A 22 -8.91 15.01 20.83
N PHE A 23 -7.71 14.82 20.30
CA PHE A 23 -7.46 14.11 19.03
C PHE A 23 -6.46 12.98 19.23
N ILE A 24 -6.68 11.87 18.51
CA ILE A 24 -5.74 10.77 18.42
C ILE A 24 -5.22 10.69 16.99
N ALA A 25 -3.91 10.83 16.83
CA ALA A 25 -3.21 10.69 15.56
C ALA A 25 -2.48 9.35 15.50
N VAL A 26 -2.48 8.70 14.33
CA VAL A 26 -1.81 7.40 14.14
C VAL A 26 -0.28 7.52 13.95
N SER A 27 0.21 8.75 13.78
CA SER A 27 1.63 9.05 13.59
C SER A 27 1.95 10.51 13.93
N GLU A 28 3.22 10.80 14.16
CA GLU A 28 3.72 12.17 14.30
C GLU A 28 3.49 13.00 13.04
N SER A 29 3.55 12.39 11.85
CA SER A 29 3.24 13.07 10.60
C SER A 29 1.79 13.55 10.58
N THR A 30 0.84 12.70 11.00
CA THR A 30 -0.56 13.07 11.09
C THR A 30 -0.81 14.14 12.15
N LYS A 31 -0.14 14.07 13.30
CA LYS A 31 -0.19 15.13 14.33
C LYS A 31 0.31 16.46 13.78
N LYS A 32 1.44 16.45 13.07
CA LYS A 32 2.00 17.64 12.42
C LYS A 32 1.01 18.24 11.42
N ASP A 33 0.38 17.41 10.59
CA ASP A 33 -0.65 17.87 9.65
C ASP A 33 -1.85 18.50 10.38
N LEU A 34 -2.32 17.89 11.47
CA LEU A 34 -3.40 18.44 12.30
C LEU A 34 -3.03 19.82 12.87
N CYS A 35 -1.79 20.02 13.31
CA CYS A 35 -1.32 21.29 13.85
C CYS A 35 -1.16 22.34 12.75
N ASP A 36 -0.43 22.01 11.68
CA ASP A 36 -0.02 22.97 10.64
C ASP A 36 -1.18 23.38 9.73
N ILE A 37 -2.03 22.41 9.37
CA ILE A 37 -3.15 22.61 8.44
C ILE A 37 -4.36 23.13 9.22
N PHE A 38 -4.69 22.50 10.34
CA PHE A 38 -5.96 22.77 11.03
C PHE A 38 -5.81 23.69 12.26
N GLY A 39 -4.59 24.09 12.62
CA GLY A 39 -4.34 24.98 13.75
C GLY A 39 -4.67 24.34 15.10
N ILE A 40 -4.74 23.00 15.16
CA ILE A 40 -5.05 22.30 16.40
C ILE A 40 -3.84 22.41 17.33
N PRO A 41 -4.03 22.85 18.60
CA PRO A 41 -2.93 22.90 19.55
C PRO A 41 -2.32 21.53 19.80
N GLY A 42 -0.99 21.43 19.76
CA GLY A 42 -0.28 20.14 19.80
C GLY A 42 -0.46 19.36 21.10
N GLU A 43 -0.80 20.04 22.20
CA GLU A 43 -1.15 19.45 23.49
C GLU A 43 -2.51 18.74 23.49
N LYS A 44 -3.38 19.02 22.50
CA LYS A 44 -4.66 18.33 22.30
C LYS A 44 -4.56 17.11 21.39
N VAL A 45 -3.35 16.71 20.98
CA VAL A 45 -3.14 15.61 20.04
C VAL A 45 -2.17 14.60 20.61
N ASP A 46 -2.68 13.42 20.94
CA ASP A 46 -1.84 12.26 21.29
C ASP A 46 -1.56 11.40 20.07
N VAL A 47 -0.31 10.92 19.97
CA VAL A 47 0.09 9.97 18.93
C VAL A 47 -0.03 8.55 19.48
N VAL A 48 -0.90 7.76 18.88
CA VAL A 48 -1.06 6.33 19.17
C VAL A 48 -0.72 5.55 17.91
N HIS A 49 0.50 5.01 17.88
CA HIS A 49 0.96 4.23 16.74
C HIS A 49 0.14 2.96 16.54
N LEU A 50 -0.27 2.71 15.30
CA LEU A 50 -0.95 1.47 14.94
C LEU A 50 0.00 0.28 15.09
N ALA A 51 -0.49 -0.78 15.71
CA ALA A 51 0.21 -2.05 15.81
C ALA A 51 -0.37 -3.06 14.81
N ALA A 52 0.49 -3.91 14.25
CA ALA A 52 0.04 -5.09 13.52
C ALA A 52 -0.66 -6.07 14.49
N ASN A 53 -1.59 -6.88 13.98
CA ASN A 53 -2.19 -7.94 14.76
C ASN A 53 -1.10 -8.88 15.31
N SER A 54 -1.24 -9.33 16.55
CA SER A 54 -0.32 -10.28 17.19
C SER A 54 -0.12 -11.60 16.42
N SER A 55 -1.03 -11.94 15.49
CA SER A 55 -0.89 -13.07 14.59
C SER A 55 0.24 -12.91 13.56
N PHE A 56 0.63 -11.68 13.22
CA PHE A 56 1.73 -11.42 12.30
C PHE A 56 3.07 -11.66 12.99
N LYS A 57 3.65 -12.84 12.74
CA LYS A 57 4.97 -13.25 13.27
C LYS A 57 5.83 -13.83 12.16
N PRO A 58 7.17 -13.71 12.25
CA PRO A 58 8.05 -14.36 11.30
C PRO A 58 7.85 -15.87 11.26
N VAL A 59 7.68 -16.40 10.05
CA VAL A 59 7.62 -17.84 9.82
C VAL A 59 9.00 -18.48 10.10
N PRO A 60 9.06 -19.62 10.81
CA PRO A 60 10.31 -20.36 11.05
C PRO A 60 11.05 -20.68 9.75
N LYS A 61 12.38 -20.52 9.71
CA LYS A 61 13.21 -20.74 8.50
C LYS A 61 12.97 -22.13 7.87
N SER A 62 12.79 -23.17 8.69
CA SER A 62 12.52 -24.54 8.23
C SER A 62 11.19 -24.71 7.48
N LYS A 63 10.19 -23.86 7.74
CA LYS A 63 8.89 -23.91 7.08
C LYS A 63 8.82 -23.07 5.80
N LYS A 64 9.73 -22.11 5.62
CA LYS A 64 9.73 -21.19 4.47
C LYS A 64 9.78 -21.89 3.11
N PRO A 65 10.61 -22.94 2.88
CA PRO A 65 10.64 -23.62 1.58
C PRO A 65 9.27 -24.22 1.20
N LYS A 66 8.65 -24.94 2.12
CA LYS A 66 7.33 -25.56 1.91
C LYS A 66 6.24 -24.53 1.66
N ILE A 67 6.22 -23.44 2.42
CA ILE A 67 5.23 -22.36 2.22
C ILE A 67 5.42 -21.70 0.84
N LYS A 68 6.66 -21.49 0.43
CA LYS A 68 6.99 -20.88 -0.86
C LYS A 68 6.62 -21.79 -2.04
N GLU A 69 6.80 -23.10 -1.88
CA GLU A 69 6.32 -24.11 -2.84
C GLU A 69 4.78 -24.07 -2.96
N GLN A 70 4.07 -24.07 -1.83
CA GLN A 70 2.60 -23.94 -1.82
C GLN A 70 2.13 -22.63 -2.49
N LEU A 71 2.79 -21.51 -2.21
CA LEU A 71 2.48 -20.24 -2.87
C LEU A 71 2.77 -20.28 -4.38
N SER A 72 3.83 -20.99 -4.80
CA SER A 72 4.16 -21.15 -6.21
C SER A 72 3.09 -21.96 -6.94
N GLU A 73 2.61 -23.04 -6.33
CA GLU A 73 1.51 -23.86 -6.84
C GLU A 73 0.21 -23.04 -6.93
N MET A 74 -0.14 -22.32 -5.86
CA MET A 74 -1.35 -21.49 -5.82
C MET A 74 -1.35 -20.39 -6.89
N LEU A 75 -0.19 -19.81 -7.17
CA LEU A 75 -0.03 -18.74 -8.16
C LEU A 75 0.25 -19.27 -9.58
N GLY A 76 0.43 -20.58 -9.76
CA GLY A 76 0.78 -21.18 -11.05
C GLY A 76 2.16 -20.78 -11.57
N ILE A 77 3.05 -20.29 -10.72
CA ILE A 77 4.35 -19.73 -11.10
C ILE A 77 5.45 -20.10 -10.11
N LYS A 78 6.67 -20.34 -10.60
CA LYS A 78 7.82 -20.61 -9.72
C LYS A 78 8.25 -19.33 -9.02
N LEU A 79 7.90 -19.19 -7.74
CA LEU A 79 8.28 -18.04 -6.93
C LEU A 79 9.63 -18.31 -6.27
N GLU A 80 10.70 -17.65 -6.73
CA GLU A 80 12.03 -17.72 -6.13
C GLU A 80 12.36 -16.47 -5.33
N ASN A 81 12.81 -15.40 -5.98
CA ASN A 81 13.02 -14.13 -5.31
C ASN A 81 11.83 -13.25 -5.61
N TYR A 82 11.38 -12.47 -4.63
CA TYR A 82 10.27 -11.57 -4.86
C TYR A 82 10.38 -10.26 -4.08
N LEU A 83 9.92 -9.20 -4.71
CA LEU A 83 9.47 -7.98 -4.07
C LEU A 83 7.95 -8.09 -3.89
N MET A 84 7.42 -7.42 -2.87
CA MET A 84 5.99 -7.45 -2.56
C MET A 84 5.47 -6.03 -2.37
N ALA A 85 4.29 -5.75 -2.92
CA ALA A 85 3.53 -4.55 -2.65
C ALA A 85 2.06 -4.88 -2.41
N PHE A 86 1.43 -4.21 -1.44
CA PHE A 86 -0.01 -4.35 -1.19
C PHE A 86 -0.78 -3.30 -1.98
N SER A 87 -1.72 -3.76 -2.79
CA SER A 87 -2.62 -2.96 -3.62
C SER A 87 -4.05 -3.03 -3.12
N SER A 88 -4.79 -1.97 -3.44
CA SER A 88 -6.23 -1.90 -3.32
C SER A 88 -6.74 -1.05 -4.50
N PRO A 89 -8.06 -0.94 -4.71
CA PRO A 89 -8.59 -0.02 -5.72
C PRO A 89 -8.20 1.46 -5.52
N ASP A 90 -7.62 1.82 -4.37
CA ASP A 90 -7.18 3.17 -4.04
C ASP A 90 -5.89 3.59 -4.77
N ARG A 91 -5.97 4.63 -5.60
CA ARG A 91 -4.85 5.19 -6.38
C ARG A 91 -3.73 5.77 -5.51
N ARG A 92 -3.99 6.13 -4.24
CA ARG A 92 -2.98 6.69 -3.32
C ARG A 92 -1.83 5.72 -3.02
N LYS A 93 -2.03 4.42 -3.27
CA LYS A 93 -0.97 3.41 -3.15
C LYS A 93 0.06 3.47 -4.28
N ASN A 94 -0.26 4.17 -5.38
CA ASN A 94 0.63 4.43 -6.50
C ASN A 94 1.34 3.16 -7.05
N ILE A 95 0.57 2.08 -7.19
CA ILE A 95 1.08 0.75 -7.59
C ILE A 95 1.69 0.77 -8.98
N LEU A 96 1.12 1.57 -9.89
CA LEU A 96 1.67 1.77 -11.22
C LEU A 96 3.13 2.25 -11.18
N ARG A 97 3.46 3.23 -10.33
CA ARG A 97 4.83 3.74 -10.21
C ARG A 97 5.80 2.66 -9.74
N ILE A 98 5.36 1.78 -8.83
CA ILE A 98 6.13 0.63 -8.36
C ILE A 98 6.41 -0.32 -9.53
N MET A 99 5.38 -0.65 -10.32
CA MET A 99 5.52 -1.51 -11.49
C MET A 99 6.48 -0.91 -12.53
N GLN A 100 6.32 0.36 -12.87
CA GLN A 100 7.21 1.06 -13.79
C GLN A 100 8.66 1.06 -13.31
N ALA A 101 8.88 1.33 -12.02
CA ALA A 101 10.21 1.32 -11.43
C ALA A 101 10.84 -0.09 -11.51
N PHE A 102 10.07 -1.13 -11.19
CA PHE A 102 10.53 -2.52 -11.31
C PHE A 102 10.93 -2.88 -12.74
N LEU A 103 10.06 -2.57 -13.72
CA LEU A 103 10.32 -2.87 -15.13
C LEU A 103 11.52 -2.09 -15.68
N SER A 104 11.72 -0.83 -15.26
CA SER A 104 12.84 -0.01 -15.72
C SER A 104 14.23 -0.58 -15.36
N VAL A 105 14.31 -1.41 -14.33
CA VAL A 105 15.57 -2.02 -13.85
C VAL A 105 15.59 -3.53 -14.02
N GLN A 106 14.53 -4.14 -14.57
CA GLN A 106 14.38 -5.59 -14.64
C GLN A 106 15.54 -6.28 -15.36
N ASN A 107 16.01 -5.72 -16.47
CA ASN A 107 17.13 -6.26 -17.25
C ASN A 107 18.49 -6.19 -16.51
N GLN A 108 18.55 -5.46 -15.40
CA GLN A 108 19.73 -5.35 -14.53
C GLN A 108 19.61 -6.26 -13.29
N MET A 109 18.46 -6.94 -13.12
CA MET A 109 18.17 -7.78 -11.97
C MET A 109 18.20 -9.27 -12.36
N SER A 110 18.21 -10.15 -11.36
CA SER A 110 18.14 -11.59 -11.60
C SER A 110 16.80 -11.98 -12.23
N ASN A 111 16.82 -12.81 -13.27
CA ASN A 111 15.62 -13.28 -13.97
C ASN A 111 14.63 -14.05 -13.06
N ASN A 112 15.08 -14.51 -11.89
CA ASN A 112 14.26 -15.20 -10.90
C ASN A 112 13.62 -14.25 -9.87
N LEU A 113 13.84 -12.93 -9.98
CA LEU A 113 13.17 -11.92 -9.17
C LEU A 113 11.82 -11.55 -9.80
N LYS A 114 10.77 -11.62 -8.98
CA LYS A 114 9.41 -11.27 -9.37
C LYS A 114 8.88 -10.10 -8.53
N LEU A 115 7.94 -9.33 -9.07
CA LEU A 115 7.16 -8.37 -8.31
C LEU A 115 5.78 -8.96 -8.02
N VAL A 116 5.46 -9.19 -6.76
CA VAL A 116 4.16 -9.70 -6.31
C VAL A 116 3.30 -8.53 -5.80
N ILE A 117 2.24 -8.23 -6.54
CA ILE A 117 1.20 -7.27 -6.14
C ILE A 117 0.08 -8.03 -5.46
N VAL A 118 -0.06 -7.82 -4.17
CA VAL A 118 -1.07 -8.47 -3.33
C VAL A 118 -2.32 -7.60 -3.29
N GLY A 119 -3.47 -8.12 -3.71
CA GLY A 119 -4.73 -7.38 -3.78
C GLY A 119 -5.13 -6.98 -5.21
N SER A 120 -6.10 -6.07 -5.31
CA SER A 120 -6.65 -5.62 -6.60
C SER A 120 -5.92 -4.38 -7.13
N LEU A 121 -5.72 -4.29 -8.44
CA LEU A 121 -5.23 -3.08 -9.09
C LEU A 121 -6.30 -1.96 -9.07
N PRO A 122 -5.89 -0.68 -9.08
CA PRO A 122 -6.82 0.44 -9.23
C PRO A 122 -7.59 0.37 -10.55
N LYS A 123 -8.89 0.70 -10.53
CA LYS A 123 -9.75 0.73 -11.72
C LYS A 123 -9.46 1.99 -12.57
N ASN A 124 -9.54 1.87 -13.90
CA ASN A 124 -9.47 2.97 -14.87
C ASN A 124 -8.19 3.82 -14.80
N ASP A 125 -7.04 3.19 -14.62
CA ASP A 125 -5.77 3.89 -14.81
C ASP A 125 -5.35 3.73 -16.28
N GLU A 126 -5.41 4.79 -17.07
CA GLU A 126 -5.16 4.78 -18.52
C GLU A 126 -3.77 4.24 -18.87
N THR A 127 -2.83 4.34 -17.95
CA THR A 127 -1.48 3.76 -18.07
C THR A 127 -1.45 2.24 -17.98
N LEU A 128 -2.48 1.61 -17.38
CA LEU A 128 -2.62 0.14 -17.43
C LEU A 128 -2.96 -0.32 -18.85
N ASN A 129 -3.62 0.52 -19.65
CA ASN A 129 -3.99 0.22 -21.03
C ASN A 129 -2.86 0.49 -22.04
N SER A 130 -1.89 1.34 -21.71
CA SER A 130 -0.77 1.68 -22.59
C SER A 130 0.45 0.78 -22.40
N THR A 131 0.49 0.04 -21.29
CA THR A 131 1.52 -0.95 -21.05
C THR A 131 0.98 -2.30 -21.54
N ASP A 132 1.69 -2.99 -22.43
CA ASP A 132 1.35 -4.36 -22.88
C ASP A 132 1.49 -5.32 -21.67
N PHE A 133 0.53 -5.28 -20.75
CA PHE A 133 0.54 -6.05 -19.50
C PHE A 133 0.67 -7.55 -19.77
N ASP A 134 0.10 -8.00 -20.88
CA ASP A 134 0.17 -9.39 -21.34
C ASP A 134 1.62 -9.84 -21.64
N LYS A 135 2.51 -8.91 -22.07
CA LYS A 135 3.95 -9.19 -22.27
C LYS A 135 4.78 -9.03 -20.99
N ILE A 136 4.26 -8.37 -19.96
CA ILE A 136 4.91 -8.15 -18.66
C ILE A 136 4.63 -9.29 -17.66
N SER A 137 3.68 -10.15 -18.01
CA SER A 137 3.03 -11.14 -17.13
C SER A 137 3.98 -12.10 -16.41
N ASP A 138 5.13 -12.45 -16.98
CA ASP A 138 6.03 -13.41 -16.34
C ASP A 138 6.72 -12.87 -15.08
N SER A 139 6.91 -11.55 -14.97
CA SER A 139 7.73 -10.96 -13.89
C SER A 139 6.96 -10.11 -12.90
N VAL A 140 5.71 -9.75 -13.22
CA VAL A 140 4.79 -9.09 -12.29
C VAL A 140 3.57 -9.98 -12.10
N ILE A 141 3.32 -10.37 -10.85
CA ILE A 141 2.21 -11.26 -10.47
C ILE A 141 1.21 -10.45 -9.67
N VAL A 142 -0.07 -10.53 -10.02
CA VAL A 142 -1.17 -9.93 -9.25
C VAL A 142 -1.98 -11.04 -8.63
N THR A 143 -2.07 -11.08 -7.29
CA THR A 143 -2.73 -12.19 -6.58
C THR A 143 -4.25 -12.11 -6.62
N GLY A 144 -4.82 -10.94 -6.97
CA GLY A 144 -6.23 -10.65 -6.73
C GLY A 144 -6.51 -10.31 -5.26
N PRO A 145 -7.77 -10.01 -4.90
CA PRO A 145 -8.16 -9.70 -3.53
C PRO A 145 -7.82 -10.86 -2.59
N LEU A 146 -7.35 -10.52 -1.38
CA LEU A 146 -7.20 -11.50 -0.30
C LEU A 146 -8.58 -11.70 0.34
N GLU A 147 -9.04 -12.96 0.40
CA GLU A 147 -10.19 -13.38 1.23
C GLU A 147 -9.79 -13.54 2.70
#